data_AF-A0A059X049-F1
#
_entry.id   AF-A0A059X049-F1
#
_cell.length_a   1.000
_cell.length_b   1.000
_cell.length_c   1.000
_cell.angle_alpha   90.00
_cell.angle_beta   90.00
_cell.angle_gamma   90.00
#
_symmetry.space_group_name_H-M   'P 1'
#
loop_
_entity.id
_entity.type
_entity.pdbx_description
1 polymer ?
#
loop_
_entity_poly.entity_id
_entity_poly.type
_entity_poly.pdbx_seq_one_letter_code
_entity_poly.pdbx_strand_id
1 'polypeptide(L)'
;TLASLRSPSAPDREAATQKLMCLPPRRLEDITNALARETDPEAIARLANVAVHLYLKPRTLLSRPSLLGVWYQQDAVSLLGITFEVQQVKLHPSDRDAIPMAAVVTIEPGFPVAQALFVGDRIFAINGVRFEPDLVQSSFPTIIRQFSPGELLTLSILRDGKMVDVPVQMGALPGAAAYLQMAIDARKAAARDFLQTLKTGRKDLPSFAPPDPLD
;
A
#
# COMPACT_ATOMS: atom_id res chain seq x y z
N THR A 1 14.36 -6.59 -13.11
CA THR A 1 15.63 -6.46 -12.35
C THR A 1 15.90 -4.97 -12.16
N LEU A 2 16.96 -4.55 -11.47
CA LEU A 2 17.30 -3.11 -11.37
C LEU A 2 17.47 -2.48 -12.75
N ALA A 3 18.11 -3.19 -13.70
CA ALA A 3 18.24 -2.74 -15.08
C ALA A 3 16.89 -2.48 -15.78
N SER A 4 15.88 -3.29 -15.48
CA SER A 4 14.52 -3.13 -16.05
C SER A 4 13.82 -1.84 -15.59
N LEU A 5 14.28 -1.18 -14.53
CA LEU A 5 13.77 0.14 -14.13
C LEU A 5 14.06 1.22 -15.17
N ARG A 6 15.04 1.01 -16.05
CA ARG A 6 15.40 1.90 -17.16
C ARG A 6 14.82 1.43 -18.50
N SER A 7 13.92 0.45 -18.50
CA SER A 7 13.29 -0.05 -19.74
C SER A 7 12.53 1.09 -20.43
N PRO A 8 12.56 1.22 -21.76
CA PRO A 8 11.70 2.17 -22.47
C PRO A 8 10.20 1.81 -22.32
N SER A 9 9.88 0.54 -22.07
CA SER A 9 8.52 0.05 -21.82
C SER A 9 8.06 0.42 -20.40
N ALA A 10 7.01 1.25 -20.29
CA ALA A 10 6.42 1.58 -19.00
C ALA A 10 5.91 0.35 -18.22
N PRO A 11 5.22 -0.63 -18.85
CA PRO A 11 4.86 -1.88 -18.19
C PRO A 11 6.05 -2.64 -17.59
N ASP A 12 7.20 -2.65 -18.27
CA ASP A 12 8.39 -3.33 -17.76
C ASP A 12 8.95 -2.64 -16.51
N ARG A 13 8.96 -1.30 -16.50
CA ARG A 13 9.40 -0.50 -15.35
C ARG A 13 8.47 -0.69 -14.15
N GLU A 14 7.17 -0.75 -14.40
CA GLU A 14 6.13 -1.02 -13.41
C GLU A 14 6.32 -2.41 -12.79
N ALA A 15 6.41 -3.45 -13.61
CA ALA A 15 6.65 -4.83 -13.17
C ALA A 15 7.97 -4.97 -12.42
N ALA A 16 9.03 -4.27 -12.85
CA ALA A 16 10.30 -4.23 -12.16
C ALA A 16 10.17 -3.57 -10.78
N THR A 17 9.46 -2.44 -10.68
CA THR A 17 9.19 -1.74 -9.41
C THR A 17 8.43 -2.65 -8.46
N GLN A 18 7.35 -3.28 -8.91
CA GLN A 18 6.54 -4.21 -8.12
C GLN A 18 7.38 -5.38 -7.61
N LYS A 19 8.21 -5.98 -8.46
CA LYS A 19 9.11 -7.08 -8.06
C LYS A 19 10.07 -6.67 -6.95
N LEU A 20 10.51 -5.41 -6.94
CA LEU A 20 11.37 -4.87 -5.87
C LEU A 20 10.58 -4.59 -4.58
N MET A 21 9.31 -4.17 -4.66
CA MET A 21 8.42 -4.03 -3.48
C MET A 21 8.22 -5.36 -2.75
N CYS A 22 8.24 -6.48 -3.48
CA CYS A 22 8.12 -7.82 -2.91
C CYS A 22 9.37 -8.29 -2.14
N LEU A 23 10.50 -7.56 -2.21
CA LEU A 23 11.70 -7.93 -1.47
C LEU A 23 11.46 -7.93 0.06
N PRO A 24 12.21 -8.75 0.82
CA PRO A 24 12.14 -8.69 2.28
C PRO A 24 12.85 -7.43 2.81
N PRO A 25 12.45 -6.88 3.97
CA PRO A 25 13.03 -5.64 4.52
C PRO A 25 14.55 -5.64 4.67
N ARG A 26 15.17 -6.81 4.90
CA ARG A 26 16.63 -6.98 4.94
C ARG A 26 17.37 -6.58 3.65
N ARG A 27 16.66 -6.43 2.53
CA ARG A 27 17.22 -5.96 1.25
C ARG A 27 17.21 -4.44 1.12
N LEU A 28 16.78 -3.70 2.15
CA LEU A 28 16.76 -2.24 2.13
C LEU A 28 18.13 -1.65 1.79
N GLU A 29 19.20 -2.18 2.38
CA GLU A 29 20.57 -1.69 2.15
C GLU A 29 20.99 -1.81 0.67
N ASP A 30 20.63 -2.90 0.00
CA ASP A 30 20.89 -3.08 -1.43
C ASP A 30 20.17 -2.02 -2.27
N ILE A 31 18.91 -1.71 -1.92
CA ILE A 31 18.12 -0.70 -2.62
C ILE A 31 18.68 0.69 -2.38
N THR A 32 19.09 1.03 -1.16
CA THR A 32 19.71 2.32 -0.86
C THR A 32 21.07 2.47 -1.55
N ASN A 33 21.86 1.39 -1.64
CA ASN A 33 23.12 1.38 -2.37
C ASN A 33 22.92 1.52 -3.88
N ALA A 34 21.88 0.88 -4.44
CA ALA A 34 21.51 1.04 -5.84
C ALA A 34 21.04 2.49 -6.13
N LEU A 35 20.19 3.04 -5.26
CA LEU A 35 19.70 4.42 -5.35
C LEU A 35 20.85 5.43 -5.36
N ALA A 36 21.85 5.27 -4.49
CA ALA A 36 22.99 6.17 -4.40
C ALA A 36 23.88 6.19 -5.66
N ARG A 37 23.79 5.16 -6.52
CA ARG A 37 24.56 5.05 -7.77
C ARG A 37 23.72 5.32 -9.02
N GLU A 38 22.41 5.47 -8.86
CA GLU A 38 21.49 5.70 -9.96
C GLU A 38 21.55 7.16 -10.41
N THR A 39 21.47 7.37 -11.71
CA THR A 39 21.53 8.70 -12.35
C THR A 39 20.26 9.03 -13.11
N ASP A 40 19.47 8.02 -13.52
CA ASP A 40 18.20 8.22 -14.20
C ASP A 40 17.13 8.73 -13.23
N PRO A 41 16.53 9.92 -13.45
CA PRO A 41 15.57 10.51 -12.52
C PRO A 41 14.33 9.64 -12.25
N GLU A 42 13.83 8.92 -13.26
CA GLU A 42 12.67 8.04 -13.10
C GLU A 42 13.02 6.82 -12.24
N ALA A 43 14.16 6.16 -12.53
CA ALA A 43 14.66 5.05 -11.74
C ALA A 43 14.98 5.47 -10.30
N ILE A 44 15.54 6.67 -10.08
CA ILE A 44 15.74 7.26 -8.74
C ILE A 44 14.41 7.34 -8.00
N ALA A 45 13.36 7.91 -8.62
CA ALA A 45 12.05 8.05 -7.99
C ALA A 45 11.44 6.68 -7.63
N ARG A 46 11.55 5.69 -8.51
CA ARG A 46 11.06 4.32 -8.27
C ARG A 46 11.84 3.64 -7.14
N LEU A 47 13.17 3.73 -7.15
CA LEU A 47 14.02 3.17 -6.10
C LEU A 47 13.79 3.83 -4.74
N ALA A 48 13.59 5.15 -4.72
CA ALA A 48 13.22 5.86 -3.49
C ALA A 48 11.89 5.36 -2.93
N ASN A 49 10.88 5.16 -3.80
CA ASN A 49 9.60 4.58 -3.38
C ASN A 49 9.75 3.15 -2.83
N VAL A 50 10.54 2.30 -3.49
CA VAL A 50 10.87 0.94 -2.99
C VAL A 50 11.58 1.00 -1.64
N ALA A 51 12.56 1.89 -1.48
CA ALA A 51 13.29 2.04 -0.22
C ALA A 51 12.34 2.41 0.93
N VAL A 52 11.46 3.41 0.71
CA VAL A 52 10.45 3.81 1.70
C VAL A 52 9.51 2.65 2.02
N HIS A 53 9.06 1.90 1.01
CA HIS A 53 8.22 0.74 1.23
C HIS A 53 8.91 -0.30 2.11
N LEU A 54 10.15 -0.70 1.78
CA LEU A 54 10.90 -1.70 2.56
C LEU A 54 11.22 -1.21 3.98
N TYR A 55 11.47 0.08 4.15
CA TYR A 55 11.65 0.71 5.46
C TYR A 55 10.37 0.64 6.30
N LEU A 56 9.20 0.91 5.72
CA LEU A 56 7.93 0.92 6.44
C LEU A 56 7.25 -0.44 6.57
N LYS A 57 7.60 -1.42 5.72
CA LYS A 57 7.03 -2.78 5.72
C LYS A 57 7.05 -3.48 7.09
N PRO A 58 8.16 -3.51 7.86
CA PRO A 58 8.16 -4.12 9.20
C PRO A 58 7.36 -3.34 10.24
N ARG A 59 6.93 -2.11 9.93
CA ARG A 59 6.12 -1.25 10.80
C ARG A 59 4.62 -1.34 10.49
N THR A 60 4.23 -2.17 9.53
CA THR A 60 2.83 -2.50 9.23
C THR A 60 2.47 -3.79 9.96
N LEU A 61 1.45 -3.76 10.80
CA LEU A 61 1.01 -4.95 11.51
C LEU A 61 0.26 -5.88 10.54
N LEU A 62 0.60 -7.16 10.59
CA LEU A 62 -0.07 -8.22 9.80
C LEU A 62 -0.80 -9.22 10.69
N SER A 63 -0.90 -8.96 11.98
CA SER A 63 -1.60 -9.82 12.93
C SER A 63 -2.08 -8.98 14.10
N ARG A 64 -3.20 -9.38 14.71
CA ARG A 64 -3.54 -8.90 16.05
C ARG A 64 -2.55 -9.52 17.04
N PRO A 65 -1.89 -8.74 17.91
CA PRO A 65 -1.04 -9.33 18.95
C PRO A 65 -1.93 -10.22 19.84
N SER A 66 -1.54 -11.47 20.08
CA SER A 66 -2.26 -12.33 21.02
C SER A 66 -1.33 -13.16 21.91
N LEU A 67 -1.75 -13.20 23.18
CA LEU A 67 -1.71 -14.30 24.15
C LEU A 67 -0.58 -14.47 25.18
N LEU A 68 0.50 -13.69 25.19
CA LEU A 68 1.42 -13.69 26.35
C LEU A 68 1.95 -12.29 26.70
N GLY A 69 1.32 -11.65 27.70
CA GLY A 69 2.09 -10.91 28.71
C GLY A 69 2.00 -9.37 28.79
N VAL A 70 1.17 -8.66 28.03
CA VAL A 70 0.92 -7.22 28.30
C VAL A 70 -0.54 -6.86 28.03
N TRP A 71 -1.25 -6.40 29.05
CA TRP A 71 -2.63 -5.91 28.98
C TRP A 71 -2.69 -4.54 28.31
N TYR A 72 -2.46 -4.49 27.01
CA TYR A 72 -2.95 -3.41 26.16
C TYR A 72 -3.53 -4.07 24.93
N GLN A 73 -4.84 -4.31 24.96
CA GLN A 73 -5.63 -4.62 23.78
C GLN A 73 -5.59 -3.37 22.88
N GLN A 74 -4.48 -3.18 22.16
CA GLN A 74 -4.43 -2.18 21.11
C GLN A 74 -5.33 -2.71 20.00
N ASP A 75 -6.53 -2.16 19.90
CA ASP A 75 -7.37 -2.31 18.72
C ASP A 75 -6.49 -1.99 17.51
N ALA A 76 -6.28 -2.97 16.64
CA ALA A 76 -5.58 -2.78 15.39
C ALA A 76 -6.64 -2.50 14.32
N VAL A 77 -6.52 -1.37 13.62
CA VAL A 77 -7.45 -1.04 12.54
C VAL A 77 -6.94 -1.66 11.25
N SER A 78 -7.74 -2.56 10.66
CA SER A 78 -7.49 -3.12 9.34
C SER A 78 -7.53 -2.03 8.28
N LEU A 79 -6.51 -1.99 7.44
CA LEU A 79 -6.35 -1.02 6.37
C LEU A 79 -5.76 -1.69 5.14
N LEU A 80 -6.29 -1.31 3.97
CA LEU A 80 -5.71 -1.72 2.70
C LEU A 80 -4.43 -0.93 2.39
N GLY A 81 -4.39 0.36 2.79
CA GLY A 81 -3.26 1.25 2.51
C GLY A 81 -3.34 1.93 1.14
N ILE A 82 -4.55 2.34 0.74
CA ILE A 82 -4.79 3.10 -0.50
C ILE A 82 -5.64 4.33 -0.21
N THR A 83 -5.53 5.33 -1.09
CA THR A 83 -6.62 6.28 -1.33
C THR A 83 -7.34 5.89 -2.61
N PHE A 84 -8.63 6.19 -2.69
CA PHE A 84 -9.46 5.77 -3.80
C PHE A 84 -10.55 6.78 -4.09
N GLU A 85 -11.12 6.69 -5.28
CA GLU A 85 -12.33 7.39 -5.70
C GLU A 85 -13.34 6.39 -6.20
N VAL A 86 -14.60 6.52 -5.78
CA VAL A 86 -15.68 5.71 -6.33
C VAL A 86 -16.09 6.25 -7.71
N GLN A 87 -16.11 5.36 -8.69
CA GLN A 87 -16.47 5.66 -10.07
C GLN A 87 -17.52 4.68 -10.58
N GLN A 88 -18.41 5.17 -11.43
CA GLN A 88 -19.36 4.35 -12.16
C GLN A 88 -18.80 4.10 -13.57
N VAL A 89 -18.46 2.86 -13.88
CA VAL A 89 -17.71 2.50 -15.09
C VAL A 89 -18.54 1.57 -15.97
N LYS A 90 -18.81 1.99 -17.20
CA LYS A 90 -19.29 1.09 -18.26
C LYS A 90 -18.10 0.39 -18.90
N LEU A 91 -18.13 -0.94 -19.00
CA LEU A 91 -17.05 -1.69 -19.63
C LEU A 91 -17.10 -1.56 -21.15
N HIS A 92 -18.32 -1.55 -21.69
CA HIS A 92 -18.60 -1.28 -23.08
C HIS A 92 -19.60 -0.11 -23.20
N PRO A 93 -19.51 0.76 -24.22
CA PRO A 93 -20.46 1.86 -24.41
C PRO A 93 -21.92 1.42 -24.50
N SER A 94 -22.16 0.19 -24.97
CA SER A 94 -23.50 -0.41 -25.07
C SER A 94 -24.02 -1.00 -23.76
N ASP A 95 -23.21 -1.07 -22.72
CA ASP A 95 -23.65 -1.62 -21.44
C ASP A 95 -24.75 -0.73 -20.86
N ARG A 96 -25.85 -1.38 -20.45
CA ARG A 96 -27.00 -0.69 -19.86
C ARG A 96 -26.60 -0.02 -18.56
N ASP A 97 -25.92 -0.78 -17.71
CA ASP A 97 -25.62 -0.41 -16.33
C ASP A 97 -24.12 -0.17 -16.16
N ALA A 98 -23.77 0.86 -15.39
CA ALA A 98 -22.41 1.09 -14.97
C ALA A 98 -22.08 0.21 -13.76
N ILE A 99 -20.84 -0.26 -13.70
CA ILE A 99 -20.32 -1.02 -12.57
C ILE A 99 -19.66 -0.04 -11.60
N PRO A 100 -20.06 0.00 -10.32
CA PRO A 100 -19.37 0.77 -9.31
C PRO A 100 -17.99 0.17 -9.05
N MET A 101 -16.97 1.02 -9.05
CA MET A 101 -15.58 0.63 -8.82
C MET A 101 -14.88 1.62 -7.89
N ALA A 102 -14.00 1.11 -7.03
CA ALA A 102 -13.05 1.95 -6.29
C ALA A 102 -11.76 2.07 -7.11
N ALA A 103 -11.55 3.22 -7.73
CA ALA A 103 -10.33 3.54 -8.48
C ALA A 103 -9.21 3.91 -7.52
N VAL A 104 -8.07 3.21 -7.60
CA VAL A 104 -6.89 3.44 -6.76
C VAL A 104 -6.21 4.74 -7.21
N VAL A 105 -6.18 5.73 -6.32
CA VAL A 105 -5.55 7.04 -6.60
C VAL A 105 -4.12 7.07 -6.09
N THR A 106 -3.90 6.62 -4.85
CA THR A 106 -2.54 6.47 -4.29
C THR A 106 -2.43 5.18 -3.50
N ILE A 107 -1.20 4.69 -3.38
CA ILE A 107 -0.87 3.52 -2.56
C ILE A 107 0.14 3.96 -1.51
N GLU A 108 -0.18 3.70 -0.24
CA GLU A 108 0.65 4.04 0.91
C GLU A 108 1.82 3.04 1.04
N PRO A 109 3.09 3.51 1.04
CA PRO A 109 4.24 2.62 1.15
C PRO A 109 4.25 1.79 2.45
N GLY A 110 4.85 0.61 2.34
CA GLY A 110 4.96 -0.39 3.39
C GLY A 110 3.68 -1.19 3.69
N PHE A 111 2.53 -0.83 3.10
CA PHE A 111 1.35 -1.70 3.15
C PHE A 111 1.47 -2.85 2.13
N PRO A 112 0.91 -4.04 2.41
CA PRO A 112 1.03 -5.18 1.50
C PRO A 112 0.43 -4.92 0.11
N VAL A 113 -0.62 -4.09 0.02
CA VAL A 113 -1.28 -3.75 -1.26
C VAL A 113 -0.32 -3.17 -2.30
N ALA A 114 0.75 -2.49 -1.88
CA ALA A 114 1.78 -1.93 -2.77
C ALA A 114 2.57 -2.99 -3.55
N GLN A 115 2.43 -4.27 -3.19
CA GLN A 115 3.04 -5.40 -3.88
C GLN A 115 2.12 -5.98 -4.96
N ALA A 116 0.84 -5.59 -5.00
CA ALA A 116 -0.18 -6.22 -5.85
C ALA A 116 -0.92 -5.23 -6.77
N LEU A 117 -1.20 -4.02 -6.27
CA LEU A 117 -1.94 -2.98 -7.00
C LEU A 117 -1.01 -1.92 -7.61
N PHE A 118 -1.55 -1.25 -8.63
CA PHE A 118 -1.01 -0.05 -9.24
C PHE A 118 -2.00 1.11 -9.10
N VAL A 119 -1.47 2.33 -9.19
CA VAL A 119 -2.32 3.52 -9.33
C VAL A 119 -3.10 3.42 -10.63
N GLY A 120 -4.40 3.70 -10.58
CA GLY A 120 -5.31 3.58 -11.72
C GLY A 120 -6.05 2.23 -11.81
N ASP A 121 -5.63 1.21 -11.05
CA ASP A 121 -6.43 -0.01 -10.90
C ASP A 121 -7.82 0.33 -10.38
N ARG A 122 -8.85 -0.38 -10.86
CA ARG A 122 -10.22 -0.19 -10.40
C ARG A 122 -10.77 -1.45 -9.80
N ILE A 123 -10.95 -1.45 -8.49
CA ILE A 123 -11.48 -2.61 -7.75
C ILE A 123 -12.99 -2.63 -7.93
N PHE A 124 -13.57 -3.79 -8.26
CA PHE A 124 -15.02 -3.95 -8.44
C PHE A 124 -15.61 -5.14 -7.68
N ALA A 125 -14.77 -6.00 -7.10
CA ALA A 125 -15.21 -7.07 -6.22
C ALA A 125 -14.13 -7.42 -5.19
N ILE A 126 -14.56 -8.00 -4.06
CA ILE A 126 -13.70 -8.56 -3.02
C ILE A 126 -14.19 -9.98 -2.73
N ASN A 127 -13.28 -10.96 -2.78
CA ASN A 127 -13.56 -12.39 -2.60
C ASN A 127 -14.72 -12.88 -3.51
N GLY A 128 -14.76 -12.38 -4.75
CA GLY A 128 -15.80 -12.71 -5.72
C GLY A 128 -17.15 -11.98 -5.53
N VAL A 129 -17.31 -11.22 -4.44
CA VAL A 129 -18.53 -10.44 -4.17
C VAL A 129 -18.38 -9.04 -4.76
N ARG A 130 -19.23 -8.72 -5.74
CA ARG A 130 -19.27 -7.40 -6.39
C ARG A 130 -19.82 -6.32 -5.46
N PHE A 131 -19.42 -5.08 -5.70
CA PHE A 131 -20.00 -3.94 -5.02
C PHE A 131 -21.45 -3.69 -5.46
N GLU A 132 -22.27 -3.27 -4.49
CA GLU A 132 -23.64 -2.86 -4.74
C GLU A 132 -23.70 -1.63 -5.65
N PRO A 133 -24.72 -1.49 -6.53
CA PRO A 133 -24.84 -0.40 -7.49
C PRO A 133 -24.74 1.01 -6.88
N ASP A 134 -25.15 1.16 -5.63
CA ASP A 134 -25.18 2.40 -4.85
C ASP A 134 -23.91 2.61 -4.00
N LEU A 135 -22.80 1.92 -4.31
CA LEU A 135 -21.52 2.14 -3.65
C LEU A 135 -21.19 3.64 -3.59
N VAL A 136 -21.00 4.14 -2.37
CA VAL A 136 -20.53 5.51 -2.11
C VAL A 136 -19.15 5.47 -1.46
N GLN A 137 -18.50 6.63 -1.43
CA GLN A 137 -17.14 6.79 -0.90
C GLN A 137 -16.95 6.24 0.53
N SER A 138 -17.97 6.32 1.39
CA SER A 138 -17.95 5.82 2.77
C SER A 138 -18.24 4.31 2.90
N SER A 139 -18.79 3.67 1.86
CA SER A 139 -19.12 2.23 1.88
C SER A 139 -17.86 1.37 1.78
N PHE A 140 -16.93 1.73 0.91
CA PHE A 140 -15.72 0.93 0.69
C PHE A 140 -14.85 0.75 1.96
N PRO A 141 -14.57 1.79 2.77
CA PRO A 141 -13.85 1.62 4.03
C PRO A 141 -14.61 0.76 5.04
N THR A 142 -15.95 0.81 5.03
CA THR A 142 -16.80 -0.03 5.88
C THR A 142 -16.67 -1.50 5.50
N ILE A 143 -16.66 -1.81 4.19
CA ILE A 143 -16.42 -3.16 3.68
C ILE A 143 -15.03 -3.66 4.10
N ILE A 144 -13.99 -2.84 3.88
CA ILE A 144 -12.61 -3.21 4.21
C ILE A 144 -12.42 -3.51 5.70
N ARG A 145 -13.13 -2.80 6.60
CA ARG A 145 -13.05 -3.00 8.06
C ARG A 145 -13.67 -4.31 8.53
N GLN A 146 -14.39 -5.04 7.68
CA GLN A 146 -14.93 -6.37 8.01
C GLN A 146 -13.82 -7.45 8.04
N PHE A 147 -12.70 -7.20 7.34
CA PHE A 147 -11.59 -8.14 7.26
C PHE A 147 -10.58 -7.91 8.39
N SER A 148 -9.93 -8.99 8.81
CA SER A 148 -8.95 -8.96 9.89
C SER A 148 -7.55 -8.57 9.39
N PRO A 149 -6.70 -7.96 10.25
CA PRO A 149 -5.29 -7.76 9.92
C PRO A 149 -4.61 -9.09 9.56
N GLY A 150 -3.85 -9.11 8.48
CA GLY A 150 -3.18 -10.30 7.98
C GLY A 150 -4.01 -11.20 7.07
N GLU A 151 -5.33 -11.01 7.02
CA GLU A 151 -6.22 -11.78 6.17
C GLU A 151 -5.85 -11.62 4.69
N LEU A 152 -5.91 -12.72 3.94
CA LEU A 152 -5.67 -12.72 2.50
C LEU A 152 -7.01 -12.59 1.77
N LEU A 153 -7.13 -11.56 0.94
CA LEU A 153 -8.31 -11.25 0.13
C LEU A 153 -7.97 -11.42 -1.35
N THR A 154 -8.97 -11.74 -2.16
CA THR A 154 -8.89 -11.64 -3.62
C THR A 154 -9.62 -10.38 -4.06
N LEU A 155 -8.90 -9.41 -4.63
CA LEU A 155 -9.51 -8.24 -5.25
C LEU A 155 -9.70 -8.52 -6.74
N SER A 156 -10.92 -8.40 -7.24
CA SER A 156 -11.15 -8.36 -8.68
C SER A 156 -11.04 -6.93 -9.16
N ILE A 157 -10.12 -6.69 -10.09
CA ILE A 157 -9.77 -5.36 -10.58
C ILE A 157 -9.88 -5.26 -12.09
N LEU A 158 -10.15 -4.05 -12.59
CA LEU A 158 -9.95 -3.68 -13.98
C LEU A 158 -8.59 -3.00 -14.10
N ARG A 159 -7.67 -3.62 -14.84
CA ARG A 159 -6.32 -3.13 -15.14
C ARG A 159 -6.10 -3.19 -16.65
N ASP A 160 -5.73 -2.07 -17.26
CA ASP A 160 -5.51 -1.97 -18.70
C ASP A 160 -6.69 -2.53 -19.54
N GLY A 161 -7.92 -2.29 -19.08
CA GLY A 161 -9.15 -2.77 -19.71
C GLY A 161 -9.43 -4.27 -19.54
N LYS A 162 -8.62 -5.00 -18.77
CA LYS A 162 -8.79 -6.43 -18.49
C LYS A 162 -9.19 -6.66 -17.04
N MET A 163 -10.11 -7.60 -16.83
CA MET A 163 -10.43 -8.08 -15.48
C MET A 163 -9.35 -9.04 -15.01
N VAL A 164 -8.81 -8.79 -13.82
CA VAL A 164 -7.75 -9.59 -13.20
C VAL A 164 -8.08 -9.77 -11.74
N ASP A 165 -7.88 -10.97 -11.22
CA ASP A 165 -7.95 -11.24 -9.78
C ASP A 165 -6.54 -11.16 -9.18
N VAL A 166 -6.41 -10.37 -8.11
CA VAL A 166 -5.14 -10.16 -7.43
C VAL A 166 -5.25 -10.50 -5.93
N PRO A 167 -4.37 -11.37 -5.39
CA PRO A 167 -4.34 -11.63 -3.97
C PRO A 167 -3.70 -10.45 -3.22
N VAL A 168 -4.36 -9.97 -2.17
CA VAL A 168 -3.89 -8.87 -1.33
C VAL A 168 -4.02 -9.24 0.14
N GLN A 169 -2.97 -8.99 0.90
CA GLN A 169 -2.99 -9.16 2.35
C GLN A 169 -3.41 -7.87 3.04
N MET A 170 -4.27 -7.99 4.05
CA MET A 170 -4.69 -6.87 4.88
C MET A 170 -3.57 -6.42 5.82
N GLY A 171 -3.26 -5.13 5.80
CA GLY A 171 -2.39 -4.50 6.79
C GLY A 171 -3.20 -3.96 7.96
N ALA A 172 -2.49 -3.51 8.99
CA ALA A 172 -3.07 -2.74 10.08
C ALA A 172 -2.10 -1.72 10.63
N LEU A 173 -2.68 -0.70 11.27
CA LEU A 173 -1.95 0.23 12.13
C LEU A 173 -2.36 0.00 13.60
N PRO A 174 -1.42 0.23 14.53
CA PRO A 174 -1.75 0.20 15.95
C PRO A 174 -2.67 1.37 16.33
N GLY A 175 -3.54 1.13 17.31
CA GLY A 175 -4.35 2.17 17.94
C GLY A 175 -5.82 2.13 17.52
N ALA A 176 -6.69 2.63 18.42
CA ALA A 176 -8.12 2.68 18.17
C ALA A 176 -8.47 3.56 16.96
N ALA A 177 -9.64 3.31 16.37
CA ALA A 177 -10.10 4.05 15.18
C ALA A 177 -10.09 5.58 15.34
N ALA A 178 -10.26 6.09 16.56
CA ALA A 178 -10.18 7.51 16.88
C ALA A 178 -8.78 8.12 16.64
N TYR A 179 -7.72 7.33 16.73
CA TYR A 179 -6.31 7.77 16.57
C TYR A 179 -5.72 7.39 15.22
N LEU A 180 -6.52 6.80 14.32
CA LEU A 180 -6.05 6.34 13.03
C LEU A 180 -5.34 7.43 12.22
N GLN A 181 -5.85 8.67 12.27
CA GLN A 181 -5.26 9.79 11.55
C GLN A 181 -3.85 10.11 12.08
N MET A 182 -3.66 10.11 13.40
CA MET A 182 -2.34 10.32 14.02
C MET A 182 -1.35 9.23 13.62
N ALA A 183 -1.79 7.96 13.59
CA ALA A 183 -0.94 6.86 13.15
C ALA A 183 -0.53 6.98 11.67
N ILE A 184 -1.45 7.42 10.80
CA ILE A 184 -1.16 7.72 9.39
C ILE A 184 -0.15 8.87 9.28
N ASP A 185 -0.34 9.95 10.04
CA ASP A 185 0.52 11.12 9.98
C ASP A 185 1.94 10.84 10.50
N ALA A 186 2.06 10.10 11.60
CA ALA A 186 3.33 9.63 12.13
C ALA A 186 4.08 8.75 11.11
N ARG A 187 3.35 7.87 10.40
CA ARG A 187 3.93 7.05 9.33
C ARG A 187 4.42 7.89 8.16
N LYS A 188 3.65 8.89 7.74
CA LYS A 188 4.03 9.84 6.68
C LYS A 188 5.25 10.67 7.10
N ALA A 189 5.33 11.09 8.36
CA ALA A 189 6.49 11.78 8.90
C ALA A 189 7.75 10.89 8.82
N ALA A 190 7.66 9.64 9.29
CA ALA A 190 8.77 8.70 9.23
C ALA A 190 9.24 8.41 7.78
N ALA A 191 8.32 8.38 6.82
CA ALA A 191 8.65 8.25 5.41
C ALA A 191 9.46 9.45 4.89
N ARG A 192 9.02 10.67 5.22
CA ARG A 192 9.70 11.92 4.84
C ARG A 192 11.09 12.00 5.46
N ASP A 193 11.20 11.70 6.75
CA ASP A 193 12.46 11.74 7.47
C ASP A 193 13.46 10.74 6.88
N PHE A 194 13.01 9.52 6.57
CA PHE A 194 13.82 8.52 5.90
C PHE A 194 14.28 8.98 4.51
N LEU A 195 13.40 9.57 3.69
CA LEU A 195 13.83 10.16 2.42
C LEU A 195 14.88 11.26 2.60
N GLN A 196 14.79 12.04 3.69
CA GLN A 196 15.77 13.06 4.00
C GLN A 196 17.12 12.45 4.44
N THR A 197 17.14 11.31 5.15
CA THR A 197 18.40 10.62 5.48
C THR A 197 19.09 10.11 4.22
N LEU A 198 18.32 9.56 3.26
CA LEU A 198 18.86 9.15 1.96
C LEU A 198 19.49 10.30 1.19
N LYS A 199 18.89 11.49 1.21
CA LYS A 199 19.44 12.69 0.57
C LYS A 199 20.70 13.22 1.25
N THR A 200 20.77 13.10 2.57
CA THR A 200 21.88 13.66 3.37
C THR A 200 23.02 12.67 3.61
N GLY A 201 22.88 11.40 3.22
CA GLY A 201 23.86 10.35 3.47
C GLY A 201 23.97 9.93 4.93
N ARG A 202 22.99 10.33 5.76
CA ARG A 202 22.92 9.96 7.18
C ARG A 202 22.61 8.47 7.32
N LYS A 203 23.37 7.77 8.17
CA LYS A 203 23.24 6.32 8.39
C LYS A 203 22.27 5.97 9.53
N ASP A 204 21.93 6.93 10.38
CA ASP A 204 20.91 6.79 11.40
C ASP A 204 19.53 6.70 10.74
N LEU A 205 18.89 5.53 10.84
CA LEU A 205 17.50 5.38 10.45
C LEU A 205 16.61 6.07 11.50
N PRO A 206 15.60 6.85 11.08
CA PRO A 206 14.69 7.45 12.03
C PRO A 206 14.01 6.36 12.87
N SER A 207 13.88 6.60 14.17
CA SER A 207 13.02 5.77 15.01
C SER A 207 11.56 5.98 14.60
N PHE A 208 10.79 4.90 14.52
CA PHE A 208 9.34 4.98 14.43
C PHE A 208 8.78 4.56 15.78
N ALA A 209 8.39 5.54 16.59
CA ALA A 209 7.51 5.32 17.72
C ALA A 209 6.12 5.83 17.29
N PRO A 210 5.09 4.97 17.15
CA PRO A 210 3.74 5.49 17.07
C PRO A 210 3.48 6.32 18.34
N PRO A 211 2.73 7.43 18.25
CA PRO A 211 2.39 8.23 19.42
C PRO A 211 1.68 7.34 20.45
N ASP A 212 2.05 7.47 21.73
CA ASP A 212 1.32 6.79 22.80
C ASP A 212 -0.08 7.42 22.87
N PRO A 213 -1.17 6.64 22.74
CA PRO A 213 -2.53 7.18 22.84
C PRO A 213 -2.87 7.77 24.22
N LEU A 214 -1.96 7.66 25.20
CA LEU A 214 -2.13 8.17 26.57
C LEU A 214 -1.33 9.44 26.90
N ASP A 215 -0.55 10.00 25.96
CA ASP A 215 0.19 11.28 26.11
C ASP A 215 -0.63 12.51 25.68
#